data_AF-A0A1C4FNN4-F1
#
_entry.id   AF-A0A1C4FNN4-F1
#
_cell.length_a   1.000
_cell.length_b   1.000
_cell.length_c   1.000
_cell.angle_alpha   90.00
_cell.angle_beta   90.00
_cell.angle_gamma   90.00
#
_symmetry.space_group_name_H-M   'P 1'
#
loop_
_entity.id
_entity.type
_entity.pdbx_description
1 polymer ?
#
loop_
_entity_poly.entity_id
_entity_poly.type
_entity_poly.pdbx_seq_one_letter_code
_entity_poly.pdbx_strand_id
1 'polypeptide(L)'
;LLILDDWGLEPLLPAQRNDLLELMDDRYGKNATVMISQLPTDEWYGCVGDNTLADAILDRLMHNSHRLEMKGESMRKRLAQVDGK
;
A
#
# COMPACT_ATOMS: atom_id res chain seq x y z
N LEU A 1 1.25 4.52 -15.00
CA LEU A 1 1.67 4.36 -13.59
C LEU A 1 0.45 4.58 -12.71
N LEU A 2 0.20 3.71 -11.75
CA LEU A 2 -0.84 3.90 -10.72
C LEU A 2 -0.16 4.09 -9.37
N ILE A 3 -0.66 5.03 -8.57
CA ILE A 3 -0.20 5.27 -7.20
C ILE A 3 -1.40 5.08 -6.28
N LEU A 4 -1.26 4.21 -5.30
CA LEU A 4 -2.22 3.99 -4.23
C LEU A 4 -1.60 4.51 -2.94
N ASP A 5 -2.21 5.55 -2.38
CA ASP A 5 -1.75 6.21 -1.17
C ASP A 5 -2.59 5.76 0.03
N ASP A 6 -2.04 5.93 1.24
CA ASP A 6 -2.70 5.61 2.51
C ASP A 6 -3.23 4.17 2.65
N TRP A 7 -2.48 3.19 2.11
CA TRP A 7 -2.83 1.78 2.23
C TRP A 7 -2.89 1.31 3.69
N GLY A 8 -3.95 0.58 4.01
CA GLY A 8 -4.09 -0.17 5.26
C GLY A 8 -4.57 0.64 6.47
N LEU A 9 -4.96 1.91 6.30
CA LEU A 9 -5.53 2.71 7.40
C LEU A 9 -6.85 2.13 7.93
N GLU A 10 -7.67 1.57 7.03
CA GLU A 10 -8.92 0.89 7.37
C GLU A 10 -8.99 -0.46 6.65
N PRO A 11 -9.65 -1.48 7.25
CA PRO A 11 -9.88 -2.74 6.57
C PRO A 11 -10.73 -2.56 5.32
N LEU A 12 -10.37 -3.26 4.24
CA LEU A 12 -11.15 -3.22 3.00
C LEU A 12 -12.54 -3.84 3.21
N LEU A 13 -13.56 -3.20 2.66
CA LEU A 13 -14.90 -3.78 2.52
C LEU A 13 -14.89 -4.92 1.49
N PRO A 14 -15.81 -5.90 1.57
CA PRO A 14 -15.82 -7.04 0.66
C PRO A 14 -15.78 -6.68 -0.83
N ALA A 15 -16.53 -5.66 -1.27
CA ALA A 15 -16.49 -5.20 -2.66
C ALA A 15 -15.11 -4.65 -3.05
N GLN A 16 -14.51 -3.81 -2.19
CA GLN A 16 -13.21 -3.20 -2.42
C GLN A 16 -12.08 -4.24 -2.54
N ARG A 17 -12.19 -5.37 -1.83
CA ARG A 17 -11.21 -6.48 -1.95
C ARG A 17 -11.26 -7.11 -3.35
N ASN A 18 -12.46 -7.32 -3.89
CA ASN A 18 -12.63 -7.89 -5.23
C ASN A 18 -12.16 -6.90 -6.31
N ASP A 19 -12.56 -5.63 -6.19
CA ASP A 19 -12.12 -4.58 -7.11
C ASP A 19 -10.59 -4.44 -7.10
N LEU A 20 -9.96 -4.54 -5.93
CA LEU A 20 -8.52 -4.48 -5.80
C LEU A 20 -7.83 -5.70 -6.43
N LEU A 21 -8.39 -6.90 -6.27
CA LEU A 21 -7.86 -8.10 -6.90
C LEU A 21 -7.89 -7.99 -8.43
N GLU A 22 -9.02 -7.59 -9.00
CA GLU A 22 -9.15 -7.36 -10.45
C GLU A 22 -8.13 -6.33 -10.95
N LEU A 23 -7.99 -5.22 -10.21
CA LEU A 23 -6.99 -4.19 -10.51
C LEU A 23 -5.56 -4.73 -10.44
N MET A 24 -5.24 -5.59 -9.47
CA MET A 24 -3.90 -6.18 -9.36
C MET A 24 -3.64 -7.20 -10.48
N ASP A 25 -4.64 -8.00 -10.85
CA ASP A 25 -4.58 -8.95 -11.97
C ASP A 25 -4.28 -8.24 -13.29
N ASP A 26 -5.00 -7.16 -13.59
CA ASP A 26 -4.83 -6.41 -14.83
C ASP A 26 -3.44 -5.78 -14.94
N ARG A 27 -2.84 -5.41 -13.81
CA ARG A 27 -1.56 -4.69 -13.76
C ARG A 27 -0.36 -5.61 -13.63
N TYR A 28 -0.54 -6.82 -13.12
CA TYR A 28 0.54 -7.75 -12.82
C TYR A 28 1.43 -8.00 -14.05
N GLY A 29 2.74 -7.71 -13.90
CA GLY A 29 3.72 -7.88 -14.97
C GLY A 29 3.59 -6.94 -16.18
N LYS A 30 2.59 -6.04 -16.21
CA LYS A 30 2.29 -5.17 -17.37
C LYS A 30 2.53 -3.69 -17.10
N ASN A 31 2.19 -3.20 -15.91
CA ASN A 31 2.27 -1.78 -15.60
C ASN A 31 2.80 -1.53 -14.18
N ALA A 32 3.59 -0.47 -14.02
CA ALA A 32 4.12 -0.08 -12.71
C ALA A 32 3.02 0.39 -11.75
N THR A 33 3.07 -0.09 -10.51
CA THR A 33 2.20 0.29 -9.39
C THR A 33 3.06 0.71 -8.21
N VAL A 34 2.71 1.82 -7.55
CA VAL A 34 3.33 2.27 -6.31
C VAL A 34 2.29 2.23 -5.21
N MET A 35 2.67 1.66 -4.07
CA MET A 35 1.86 1.61 -2.86
C MET A 35 2.57 2.40 -1.77
N ILE A 36 1.82 3.25 -1.07
CA ILE A 36 2.32 4.03 0.04
C ILE A 36 1.47 3.66 1.26
N SER A 37 2.13 3.33 2.36
CA SER A 37 1.47 2.92 3.61
C SER A 37 2.23 3.45 4.80
N GLN A 38 1.50 3.72 5.88
CA GLN A 38 2.08 3.95 7.21
C GLN A 38 2.35 2.64 7.95
N LEU A 39 1.80 1.52 7.46
CA LEU A 39 1.96 0.21 8.06
C LEU A 39 3.14 -0.53 7.41
N PRO A 40 3.91 -1.29 8.20
CA PRO A 40 4.92 -2.19 7.66
C PRO A 40 4.26 -3.29 6.80
N THR A 41 4.98 -3.79 5.81
CA THR A 41 4.42 -4.68 4.78
C THR A 41 3.92 -6.03 5.32
N ASP A 42 4.41 -6.46 6.49
CA ASP A 42 3.97 -7.66 7.19
C ASP A 42 2.57 -7.52 7.82
N GLU A 43 2.11 -6.29 8.07
CA GLU A 43 0.76 -6.02 8.58
C GLU A 43 -0.30 -5.98 7.46
N TRP A 44 0.11 -5.85 6.19
CA TRP A 44 -0.80 -5.63 5.06
C TRP A 44 -1.77 -6.80 4.83
N TYR A 45 -1.37 -8.01 5.21
CA TYR A 45 -2.23 -9.19 5.12
C TYR A 45 -3.52 -9.01 5.92
N GLY A 46 -3.40 -8.45 7.13
CA GLY A 46 -4.53 -8.16 8.00
C GLY A 46 -5.46 -7.07 7.46
N CYS A 47 -4.93 -6.08 6.73
CA CYS A 47 -5.71 -4.98 6.17
C CYS A 47 -6.71 -5.43 5.11
N VAL A 48 -6.41 -6.50 4.37
CA VAL A 48 -7.33 -7.07 3.37
C VAL A 48 -8.51 -7.76 4.07
N GLY A 49 -8.28 -8.43 5.19
CA GLY A 49 -9.34 -8.99 6.04
C GLY A 49 -10.04 -10.24 5.48
N ASP A 50 -9.50 -10.87 4.43
CA ASP A 50 -9.87 -12.19 3.93
C ASP A 50 -8.59 -12.92 3.51
N ASN A 51 -8.33 -14.11 4.05
CA ASN A 51 -7.06 -14.80 3.85
C ASN A 51 -6.80 -15.12 2.37
N THR A 52 -7.81 -15.62 1.66
CA THR A 52 -7.66 -16.03 0.26
C THR A 52 -7.42 -14.84 -0.65
N LEU A 53 -8.15 -13.75 -0.45
CA LEU A 53 -7.93 -12.51 -1.21
C LEU A 53 -6.61 -11.84 -0.82
N ALA A 54 -6.22 -11.87 0.45
CA ALA A 54 -4.95 -11.33 0.92
C ALA A 54 -3.77 -12.02 0.22
N ASP A 55 -3.77 -13.36 0.20
CA ASP A 55 -2.75 -14.13 -0.51
C ASP A 55 -2.71 -13.76 -2.00
N ALA A 56 -3.86 -13.73 -2.67
CA ALA A 56 -3.93 -13.45 -4.10
C ALA A 56 -3.47 -12.02 -4.47
N ILE A 57 -3.91 -11.01 -3.70
CA ILE A 57 -3.59 -9.60 -3.92
C ILE A 57 -2.11 -9.34 -3.62
N LEU A 58 -1.64 -9.81 -2.45
CA LEU A 58 -0.28 -9.54 -2.02
C LEU A 58 0.75 -10.32 -2.83
N ASP A 59 0.45 -11.53 -3.31
CA ASP A 59 1.35 -12.25 -4.22
C ASP A 59 1.62 -11.41 -5.49
N ARG A 60 0.57 -10.94 -6.17
CA ARG A 60 0.70 -10.09 -7.38
C ARG A 60 1.46 -8.80 -7.11
N LEU A 61 1.15 -8.17 -5.99
CA LEU A 61 1.73 -6.87 -5.65
C LEU A 61 3.20 -7.00 -5.25
N MET A 62 3.55 -8.04 -4.49
CA MET A 62 4.84 -8.14 -3.80
C MET A 62 5.89 -8.94 -4.58
N HIS A 63 5.47 -9.88 -5.45
CA HIS A 63 6.37 -10.81 -6.15
C HIS A 63 7.53 -10.11 -6.88
N ASN A 64 7.24 -8.98 -7.54
CA ASN A 64 8.23 -8.18 -8.28
C ASN A 64 8.40 -6.77 -7.71
N SER A 65 8.16 -6.60 -6.41
CA SER A 65 8.20 -5.29 -5.75
C SER A 65 9.60 -4.91 -5.26
N HIS A 66 9.87 -3.60 -5.27
CA HIS A 66 10.95 -3.03 -4.48
C HIS A 66 10.34 -2.40 -3.22
N ARG A 67 10.78 -2.86 -2.05
CA ARG A 67 10.36 -2.30 -0.76
C ARG A 67 11.31 -1.21 -0.32
N LEU A 68 10.76 -0.04 0.00
CA LEU A 68 11.51 1.11 0.51
C LEU A 68 10.94 1.48 1.88
N GLU A 69 11.63 1.06 2.93
CA GLU A 69 11.28 1.47 4.30
C GLU A 69 11.79 2.88 4.55
N MET A 70 10.86 3.82 4.70
CA MET A 70 11.18 5.20 5.03
C MET A 70 11.39 5.34 6.55
N LYS A 71 12.44 6.09 6.93
CA LYS A 71 12.77 6.41 8.32
C LYS A 71 12.95 7.91 8.48
N GLY A 72 12.76 8.40 9.69
CA GLY A 72 12.97 9.80 10.05
C GLY A 72 11.70 10.49 10.55
N GLU A 73 11.84 11.75 10.94
CA GLU A 73 10.73 12.56 11.44
C GLU A 73 9.82 13.08 10.32
N SER A 74 8.58 13.40 10.68
CA SER A 74 7.63 14.03 9.77
C SER A 74 8.22 15.31 9.14
N MET A 75 8.20 15.37 7.82
CA MET A 75 8.58 16.57 7.07
C MET A 75 7.67 17.76 7.38
N ARG A 76 6.40 17.52 7.76
CA ARG A 76 5.48 18.58 8.19
C ARG A 76 5.99 19.26 9.46
N LYS A 77 6.48 18.47 10.43
CA LYS A 77 7.10 18.99 11.67
C LYS A 77 8.36 19.80 11.34
N ARG A 78 9.20 19.30 10.44
CA ARG A 78 10.44 19.98 10.03
C ARG A 78 10.16 21.33 9.38
N LEU A 79 9.18 21.41 8.49
CA LEU A 79 8.80 22.66 7.82
C LEU A 79 8.18 23.67 8.80
N ALA A 80 7.29 23.22 9.69
CA ALA A 80 6.70 24.09 10.70
C ALA A 80 7.76 24.74 11.63
N GLN A 81 8.87 24.05 11.91
CA GLN A 81 9.99 24.61 12.69
C GLN A 81 10.82 25.64 11.91
N VAL A 82 10.83 25.56 10.57
CA VAL A 82 11.55 26.52 9.72
C VAL A 82 10.75 27.81 9.58
N ASP A 83 9.42 27.71 9.44
CA ASP A 83 8.53 28.88 9.29
C ASP A 83 8.24 29.60 10.62
N GLY A 84 8.49 28.93 11.76
CA GLY A 84 8.34 29.49 13.11
C GLY A 84 9.54 30.28 13.63
N LYS A 85 10.48 30.66 12.76
CA LYS A 85 11.64 31.52 13.06
C LYS A 85 11.49 32.90 12.42
#